data_AF-A0A5S5CF51-F1
#
_entry.id   AF-A0A5S5CF51-F1
#
_cell.length_a   1.000
_cell.length_b   1.000
_cell.length_c   1.000
_cell.angle_alpha   90.00
_cell.angle_beta   90.00
_cell.angle_gamma   90.00
#
_symmetry.space_group_name_H-M   'P 1'
#
loop_
_entity.id
_entity.type
_entity.pdbx_description
1 polymer ?
#
loop_
_entity_poly.entity_id
_entity_poly.type
_entity_poly.pdbx_seq_one_letter_code
_entity_poly.pdbx_strand_id
1 'polypeptide(L)'
;MNYVDDQNFIKIMQYLEAYGYHDDAIKSIKARSAVATVTLHQQPNNKLLVYPYLKKAYEQGNLEAEKFSFVLNRMHINKFGKSYIHARTEEQNIVELLDILGLE
;
A
#
# COMPACT_ATOMS: atom_id res chain seq x y z
N MET A 1 7.28 -16.21 1.88
CA MET A 1 7.02 -15.29 3.01
C MET A 1 7.84 -15.80 4.18
N ASN A 2 8.69 -14.96 4.77
CA ASN A 2 9.51 -15.39 5.91
C ASN A 2 8.84 -14.94 7.23
N TYR A 3 9.20 -15.59 8.33
CA TYR A 3 8.66 -15.31 9.66
C TYR A 3 8.79 -13.84 10.09
N VAL A 4 9.84 -13.14 9.63
CA VAL A 4 10.09 -11.73 9.97
C VAL A 4 9.08 -10.82 9.28
N ASP A 5 8.73 -11.09 8.02
CA ASP A 5 7.74 -10.32 7.28
C ASP A 5 6.34 -10.43 7.92
N ASP A 6 5.97 -11.62 8.39
CA ASP A 6 4.69 -11.86 9.07
C ASP A 6 4.62 -11.13 10.42
N GLN A 7 5.70 -11.18 11.20
CA GLN A 7 5.78 -10.43 12.46
C GLN A 7 5.73 -8.93 12.24
N ASN A 8 6.39 -8.42 11.19
CA ASN A 8 6.34 -7.00 10.84
C ASN A 8 4.95 -6.58 10.37
N PHE A 9 4.24 -7.45 9.64
CA PHE A 9 2.87 -7.20 9.22
C PHE A 9 1.92 -7.08 10.42
N ILE A 10 2.01 -8.00 11.38
CA ILE A 10 1.19 -7.95 12.61
C ILE A 10 1.40 -6.62 13.35
N LYS A 11 2.66 -6.19 13.51
CA LYS A 11 2.99 -4.91 14.17
C LYS A 11 2.43 -3.71 13.41
N ILE A 12 2.51 -3.73 12.08
CA ILE A 12 1.95 -2.67 11.24
C ILE A 12 0.42 -2.63 11.36
N MET A 13 -0.25 -3.77 11.34
CA MET A 13 -1.71 -3.81 11.52
C MET A 13 -2.11 -3.25 12.88
N GLN A 14 -1.46 -3.67 13.96
CA GLN A 14 -1.72 -3.13 15.30
C GLN A 14 -1.49 -1.61 15.37
N TYR A 15 -0.45 -1.12 14.70
CA TYR A 15 -0.18 0.32 14.62
C TYR A 15 -1.27 1.07 13.84
N LEU A 16 -1.64 0.57 12.65
CA LEU A 16 -2.66 1.19 11.80
C LEU A 16 -4.04 1.17 12.46
N GLU A 17 -4.39 0.11 13.19
CA GLU A 17 -5.65 0.03 13.94
C GLU A 17 -5.69 1.04 15.09
N ALA A 18 -4.58 1.21 15.81
CA ALA A 18 -4.51 2.12 16.95
C ALA A 18 -4.39 3.60 16.56
N TYR A 19 -3.66 3.89 15.48
CA TYR A 19 -3.23 5.25 15.15
C TYR A 19 -3.52 5.68 13.72
N GLY A 20 -4.03 4.80 12.85
CA GLY A 20 -4.13 5.06 11.42
C GLY A 20 -2.76 5.29 10.77
N TYR A 21 -2.76 6.03 9.66
CA TYR A 21 -1.55 6.42 8.95
C TYR A 21 -1.18 7.87 9.31
N HIS A 22 -0.72 8.09 10.54
CA HIS A 22 -0.43 9.42 11.07
C HIS A 22 1.04 9.83 10.87
N ASP A 23 1.26 10.98 10.24
CA ASP A 23 2.60 11.51 9.92
C ASP A 23 3.33 12.06 11.17
N ASP A 24 2.59 12.61 12.14
CA ASP A 24 3.16 13.28 13.32
C ASP A 24 3.91 12.34 14.29
N ALA A 25 3.48 11.07 14.34
CA ALA A 25 4.15 10.05 15.15
C ALA A 25 5.43 9.53 14.47
N ILE A 26 5.56 9.72 13.15
CA ILE A 26 6.60 9.12 12.33
C ILE A 26 7.52 10.22 11.77
N LYS A 27 8.36 10.79 12.63
CA LYS A 27 9.39 11.77 12.23
C LYS A 27 10.42 11.21 11.23
N SER A 28 10.48 9.89 11.04
CA SER A 28 11.44 9.22 10.17
C SER A 28 10.83 8.86 8.81
N ILE A 29 11.39 9.41 7.73
CA ILE A 29 11.06 9.05 6.33
C ILE A 29 11.09 7.51 6.12
N LYS A 30 12.02 6.81 6.77
CA LYS A 30 12.13 5.34 6.68
C LYS A 30 10.91 4.64 7.26
N ALA A 31 10.41 5.14 8.38
CA ALA A 31 9.23 4.57 9.02
C ALA A 31 7.95 4.90 8.25
N ARG A 32 7.87 6.08 7.59
CA ARG A 32 6.77 6.41 6.67
C ARG A 32 6.69 5.46 5.48
N SER A 33 7.84 4.95 5.02
CA SER A 33 7.88 3.98 3.91
C SER A 33 7.69 2.53 4.37
N ALA A 34 7.77 2.24 5.67
CA ALA A 34 7.75 0.87 6.18
C ALA A 34 6.40 0.17 5.95
N VAL A 35 5.29 0.90 6.11
CA VAL A 35 3.94 0.34 5.92
C VAL A 35 3.76 -0.15 4.48
N ALA A 36 4.06 0.70 3.49
CA ALA A 36 4.01 0.33 2.08
C ALA A 36 4.97 -0.82 1.77
N THR A 37 6.23 -0.74 2.21
CA THR A 37 7.25 -1.78 1.96
C THR A 37 6.88 -3.14 2.52
N VAL A 38 6.41 -3.21 3.77
CA VAL A 38 5.98 -4.49 4.34
C VAL A 38 4.76 -5.00 3.58
N THR A 39 3.80 -4.14 3.25
CA THR A 39 2.61 -4.51 2.47
C THR A 39 2.96 -5.14 1.12
N LEU A 40 3.99 -4.66 0.42
CA LEU A 40 4.44 -5.24 -0.85
C LEU A 40 4.81 -6.72 -0.74
N HIS A 41 5.41 -7.11 0.39
CA HIS A 41 5.83 -8.48 0.65
C HIS A 41 4.69 -9.39 1.07
N GLN A 42 3.51 -8.86 1.43
CA GLN A 42 2.40 -9.61 2.00
C GLN A 42 1.59 -10.45 0.99
N GLN A 43 0.82 -11.41 1.51
CA GLN A 43 -0.11 -12.21 0.71
C GLN A 43 -1.23 -11.31 0.16
N PRO A 44 -1.91 -11.70 -0.94
CA PRO A 44 -2.93 -10.87 -1.56
C PRO A 44 -4.03 -10.42 -0.59
N ASN A 45 -4.52 -11.31 0.27
CA ASN A 45 -5.56 -11.00 1.26
C ASN A 45 -5.09 -9.98 2.31
N ASN A 46 -3.83 -10.09 2.74
CA ASN A 46 -3.23 -9.16 3.71
C ASN A 46 -3.07 -7.75 3.12
N LYS A 47 -2.79 -7.64 1.82
CA LYS A 47 -2.72 -6.33 1.13
C LYS A 47 -4.08 -5.62 1.12
N LEU A 48 -5.17 -6.37 0.99
CA LEU A 48 -6.54 -5.82 1.05
C LEU A 48 -6.88 -5.28 2.44
N LEU A 49 -6.36 -5.88 3.51
CA LEU A 49 -6.56 -5.38 4.88
C LEU A 49 -5.86 -4.03 5.11
N VAL A 50 -4.69 -3.82 4.49
CA VAL A 50 -3.92 -2.58 4.64
C VAL A 50 -4.41 -1.49 3.69
N TYR A 51 -5.06 -1.87 2.59
CA TYR A 51 -5.50 -0.95 1.52
C TYR A 51 -6.25 0.31 2.02
N PRO A 52 -7.26 0.22 2.90
CA PRO A 52 -7.99 1.42 3.36
C PRO A 52 -7.07 2.46 4.01
N TYR A 53 -6.06 2.02 4.74
CA TYR A 53 -5.07 2.90 5.37
C TYR A 53 -4.15 3.56 4.34
N LEU A 54 -3.73 2.81 3.31
CA LEU A 54 -2.89 3.34 2.23
C LEU A 54 -3.65 4.35 1.37
N LYS A 55 -4.91 4.06 1.05
CA LYS A 55 -5.78 4.98 0.30
C LYS A 55 -5.91 6.31 1.04
N LYS A 56 -6.26 6.25 2.33
CA LYS A 56 -6.35 7.43 3.19
C LYS A 56 -5.02 8.19 3.27
N ALA A 57 -3.91 7.47 3.41
CA ALA A 57 -2.58 8.08 3.44
C ALA A 57 -2.24 8.82 2.14
N TYR A 58 -2.56 8.23 1.00
CA TYR A 58 -2.38 8.84 -0.31
C TYR A 58 -3.26 10.09 -0.47
N GLU A 59 -4.55 10.01 -0.14
CA GLU A 59 -5.49 11.13 -0.20
C GLU A 59 -5.09 12.30 0.72
N GLN A 60 -4.39 12.01 1.81
CA GLN A 60 -3.87 13.01 2.75
C GLN A 60 -2.47 13.54 2.39
N GLY A 61 -1.82 13.01 1.34
CA GLY A 61 -0.46 13.37 0.95
C GLY A 61 0.65 12.76 1.82
N ASN A 62 0.32 11.84 2.73
CA ASN A 62 1.27 11.14 3.60
C ASN A 62 1.93 9.93 2.91
N LEU A 63 1.43 9.52 1.74
CA LEU A 63 1.99 8.49 0.90
C LEU A 63 2.16 9.01 -0.53
N GLU A 64 3.39 8.92 -1.06
CA GLU A 64 3.71 9.33 -2.42
C GLU A 64 2.94 8.50 -3.46
N ALA A 65 2.52 9.16 -4.54
CA ALA A 65 1.77 8.53 -5.63
C ALA A 65 2.49 7.31 -6.21
N GLU A 66 3.80 7.41 -6.46
CA GLU A 66 4.63 6.31 -6.96
C GLU A 66 4.54 5.06 -6.07
N LYS A 67 4.66 5.23 -4.75
CA LYS A 67 4.59 4.13 -3.78
C LYS A 67 3.20 3.50 -3.76
N PHE A 68 2.15 4.33 -3.78
CA PHE A 68 0.78 3.83 -3.79
C PHE A 68 0.45 3.08 -5.08
N SER A 69 0.79 3.67 -6.23
CA SER A 69 0.71 3.07 -7.56
C SER A 69 1.43 1.72 -7.62
N PHE A 70 2.63 1.63 -7.06
CA PHE A 70 3.38 0.37 -7.02
C PHE A 70 2.69 -0.72 -6.19
N VAL A 71 2.10 -0.36 -5.04
CA VAL A 71 1.30 -1.31 -4.24
C VAL A 71 0.09 -1.79 -5.03
N LEU A 72 -0.66 -0.88 -5.67
CA LEU A 72 -1.82 -1.22 -6.50
C LEU A 72 -1.42 -2.14 -7.67
N ASN A 73 -0.29 -1.87 -8.33
CA ASN A 73 0.20 -2.73 -9.40
C ASN A 73 0.57 -4.13 -8.88
N ARG A 74 1.15 -4.25 -7.67
CA ARG A 74 1.33 -5.57 -7.04
C ARG A 74 0.02 -6.24 -6.71
N MET A 75 -1.03 -5.51 -6.33
CA MET A 75 -2.37 -6.08 -6.15
C MET A 75 -2.95 -6.57 -7.49
N HIS A 76 -2.79 -5.79 -8.57
CA HIS A 76 -3.16 -6.19 -9.92
C HIS A 76 -2.43 -7.46 -10.38
N ILE A 77 -1.11 -7.55 -10.15
CA ILE A 77 -0.33 -8.77 -10.46
C ILE A 77 -0.87 -9.97 -9.68
N ASN A 78 -1.21 -9.81 -8.41
CA ASN A 78 -1.75 -10.93 -7.62
C ASN A 78 -3.13 -11.38 -8.12
N LYS A 79 -3.96 -10.45 -8.63
CA LYS A 79 -5.32 -10.73 -9.12
C LYS A 79 -5.33 -11.29 -10.55
N PHE A 80 -4.46 -10.81 -11.43
CA PHE A 80 -4.50 -11.08 -12.87
C PHE A 80 -3.25 -11.76 -13.43
N GLY A 81 -2.23 -12.00 -12.62
CA GLY A 81 -0.99 -12.70 -13.00
C GLY A 81 -0.03 -11.89 -13.87
N LYS A 82 -0.32 -10.61 -14.14
CA LYS A 82 0.51 -9.72 -14.97
C LYS A 82 0.56 -8.29 -14.44
N SER A 83 1.62 -7.56 -14.75
CA SER A 83 1.71 -6.13 -14.44
C SER A 83 0.73 -5.33 -15.29
N TYR A 84 0.21 -4.25 -14.71
CA TYR A 84 -0.47 -3.22 -15.47
C TYR A 84 0.57 -2.38 -16.24
N ILE A 85 0.19 -1.90 -17.43
CA ILE A 85 1.07 -1.06 -18.24
C ILE A 85 1.02 0.35 -17.64
N HIS A 86 2.18 0.89 -17.25
CA HIS A 86 2.21 2.22 -16.65
C HIS A 86 1.61 3.28 -17.58
N ALA A 87 0.66 4.05 -17.04
CA ALA A 87 0.15 5.27 -17.64
C ALA A 87 1.24 6.37 -17.74
N ARG A 88 0.90 7.54 -18.29
CA ARG A 88 1.86 8.65 -18.44
C ARG A 88 2.24 9.29 -17.11
N THR A 89 1.39 9.21 -16.09
CA THR A 89 1.66 9.68 -14.72
C THR A 89 1.19 8.67 -13.67
N GLU A 90 1.72 8.77 -12.46
CA GLU A 90 1.34 7.88 -11.35
C GLU A 90 -0.11 8.07 -10.93
N GLU A 91 -0.63 9.29 -10.97
CA GLU A 91 -2.02 9.59 -10.62
C GLU A 91 -3.00 8.93 -11.60
N GLN A 92 -2.70 8.99 -12.91
CA GLN A 92 -3.48 8.28 -13.92
C GLN A 92 -3.43 6.78 -13.70
N ASN A 93 -2.24 6.26 -13.40
CA ASN A 93 -2.03 4.85 -13.12
C ASN A 93 -2.83 4.39 -11.89
N ILE A 94 -2.89 5.21 -10.84
CA ILE A 94 -3.68 4.95 -9.63
C ILE A 94 -5.17 4.87 -9.96
N VAL A 95 -5.71 5.86 -10.68
CA VAL A 95 -7.14 5.87 -11.04
C VAL A 95 -7.52 4.63 -11.84
N GLU A 96 -6.76 4.30 -12.89
CA GLU A 96 -7.01 3.12 -13.72
C GLU A 96 -6.88 1.81 -12.92
N LEU A 97 -5.88 1.71 -12.05
CA LEU A 97 -5.69 0.53 -11.20
C LEU A 97 -6.82 0.38 -10.17
N LEU A 98 -7.34 1.46 -9.60
CA LEU A 98 -8.46 1.41 -8.65
C LEU A 98 -9.73 0.89 -9.32
N ASP A 99 -10.07 1.38 -10.51
CA ASP A 99 -11.21 0.90 -11.31
C ASP A 99 -11.07 -0.59 -11.66
N ILE A 100 -9.94 -1.01 -12.22
CA ILE A 100 -9.67 -2.42 -12.60
C ILE A 100 -9.73 -3.36 -11.38
N LEU A 101 -9.25 -2.89 -10.23
CA LEU A 101 -9.29 -3.66 -8.99
C LEU A 101 -10.67 -3.69 -8.33
N GLY A 102 -11.55 -2.74 -8.67
CA GLY A 102 -12.86 -2.54 -8.04
C GLY A 102 -12.75 -1.91 -6.66
N LEU A 103 -11.89 -0.91 -6.51
CA LEU A 103 -11.52 -0.27 -5.25
C LEU A 103 -11.83 1.24 -5.21
N GLU A 104 -12.69 1.75 -6.09
CA GLU A 104 -13.14 3.16 -6.05
C GLU A 104 -13.90 3.52 -4.76
#